data_AF-A0AAW2WIK9-F1
#
_entry.id   AF-A0AAW2WIK9-F1
#
_cell.length_a   1.000
_cell.length_b   1.000
_cell.length_c   1.000
_cell.angle_alpha   90.00
_cell.angle_beta   90.00
_cell.angle_gamma   90.00
#
_symmetry.space_group_name_H-M   'P 1'
#
loop_
_entity.id
_entity.type
_entity.pdbx_description
1 polymer ?
#
loop_
_entity_poly.entity_id
_entity_poly.type
_entity_poly.pdbx_seq_one_letter_code
_entity_poly.pdbx_strand_id
1 'polypeptide(L)'
;MAEKEEKPSKQKKVMEELETMKLQASDNPGMSLVSSLLNGKNYLPWSRSIRIALGAKMKLGFINGKSQKPNEDSDEYEQWVRNDCMVTSWILNSISKEIVETFLYVNSARELWTELETHFGESNGPLEYQIQREIAFASQENLSISTYYAKLKRLWDELAFHKPIPQCECGASKILADMNLSNQLMQFLMGLHESFDHVRNQILLMEPLPSVNKAYSMVLRVEKQREVHFEVTNSI
;
A
#
# COMPACT_ATOMS: atom_id res chain seq x y z
N MET A 1 -14.36 30.55 -25.37
CA MET A 1 -13.29 31.30 -24.67
C MET A 1 -12.39 30.27 -24.02
N ALA A 2 -11.19 30.07 -24.55
CA ALA A 2 -10.23 29.13 -23.97
C ALA A 2 -9.55 29.81 -22.78
N GLU A 3 -9.71 29.25 -21.59
CA GLU A 3 -8.92 29.61 -20.41
C GLU A 3 -7.45 29.31 -20.71
N LYS A 4 -6.63 30.35 -20.80
CA LYS A 4 -5.18 30.20 -20.80
C LYS A 4 -4.78 29.87 -19.36
N GLU A 5 -4.40 28.62 -19.11
CA GLU A 5 -3.66 28.26 -17.90
C GLU A 5 -2.38 29.10 -17.84
N GLU A 6 -2.36 30.06 -16.93
CA GLU A 6 -1.22 30.94 -16.70
C GLU A 6 -0.12 30.15 -16.01
N LYS A 7 0.95 29.82 -16.76
CA LYS A 7 2.13 29.12 -16.21
C LYS A 7 2.70 29.93 -15.04
N PRO A 8 3.00 29.30 -13.89
CA PRO A 8 3.50 30.01 -12.72
C PRO A 8 4.81 30.74 -13.03
N SER A 9 4.95 31.96 -12.50
CA SER A 9 6.16 32.78 -12.69
C SER A 9 7.40 32.09 -12.12
N LYS A 10 8.57 32.31 -12.73
CA LYS A 10 9.84 31.73 -12.27
C LYS A 10 10.11 31.98 -10.79
N GLN A 11 9.74 33.15 -10.26
CA GLN A 11 9.88 33.48 -8.84
C GLN A 11 8.96 32.70 -7.91
N LYS A 12 7.72 32.38 -8.34
CA LYS A 12 6.81 31.51 -7.56
C LYS A 12 7.34 30.09 -7.49
N LYS A 13 7.86 29.57 -8.61
CA LYS A 13 8.43 28.22 -8.69
C LYS A 13 9.67 28.07 -7.81
N VAL A 14 10.54 29.07 -7.81
CA VAL A 14 11.74 29.11 -6.94
C VAL A 14 11.35 29.21 -5.45
N MET A 15 10.32 29.98 -5.09
CA MET A 15 9.82 30.01 -3.70
C MET A 15 9.20 28.68 -3.26
N GLU A 16 8.39 28.02 -4.10
CA GLU A 16 7.85 26.68 -3.81
C GLU A 16 8.97 25.64 -3.66
N GLU A 17 9.99 25.69 -4.52
CA GLU A 17 11.18 24.83 -4.46
C GLU A 17 11.99 25.06 -3.15
N LEU A 18 12.15 26.32 -2.74
CA LEU A 18 12.82 26.68 -1.48
C LEU A 18 12.04 26.26 -0.23
N GLU A 19 10.71 26.31 -0.26
CA GLU A 19 9.86 25.77 0.82
C GLU A 19 9.92 24.24 0.87
N THR A 20 10.02 23.55 -0.27
CA THR A 20 10.19 22.09 -0.32
C THR A 20 11.54 21.64 0.26
N MET A 21 12.56 22.51 0.25
CA MET A 21 13.92 22.20 0.70
C MET A 21 14.18 22.50 2.18
N LYS A 22 13.23 23.05 2.94
CA LYS A 22 13.41 23.22 4.39
C LYS A 22 13.22 21.89 5.12
N LEU A 23 14.10 21.60 6.07
CA LEU A 23 13.92 20.51 7.02
C LEU A 23 13.06 21.00 8.19
N GLN A 24 12.14 20.17 8.66
CA GLN A 24 11.38 20.46 9.86
C GLN A 24 12.24 20.22 11.10
N ALA A 25 11.92 20.89 12.21
CA ALA A 25 12.68 20.74 13.47
C ALA A 25 12.68 19.29 14.00
N SER A 26 11.67 18.48 13.64
CA SER A 26 11.59 17.07 14.00
C SER A 26 12.39 16.15 13.08
N ASP A 27 12.84 16.63 11.92
CA ASP A 27 13.53 15.79 10.93
C ASP A 27 14.94 15.48 11.43
N ASN A 28 15.19 14.18 11.63
CA ASN A 28 16.49 13.67 12.03
C ASN A 28 16.76 12.33 11.33
N PRO A 29 18.04 11.96 11.09
CA PRO A 29 18.38 10.76 10.32
C PRO A 29 17.82 9.45 10.93
N GLY A 30 17.69 9.38 12.25
CA GLY A 30 17.21 8.19 12.97
C GLY A 30 15.68 8.04 13.01
N MET A 31 14.93 8.94 12.36
CA MET A 31 13.47 8.86 12.34
C MET A 31 13.00 7.63 11.56
N SER A 32 12.16 6.80 12.20
CA SER A 32 11.53 5.67 11.53
C SER A 32 10.38 6.17 10.65
N LEU A 33 10.48 6.00 9.33
CA LEU A 33 9.40 6.35 8.40
C LEU A 33 8.33 5.26 8.28
N VAL A 34 8.69 4.02 8.59
CA VAL A 34 7.83 2.84 8.46
C VAL A 34 7.97 1.95 9.68
N SER A 35 6.96 1.13 9.97
CA SER A 35 6.99 0.14 11.06
C SER A 35 7.57 -1.21 10.63
N SER A 36 7.39 -1.57 9.36
CA SER A 36 7.89 -2.82 8.78
C SER A 36 9.07 -2.54 7.86
N LEU A 37 10.24 -3.08 8.19
CA LEU A 37 11.45 -2.91 7.39
C LEU A 37 11.39 -3.73 6.10
N LEU A 38 12.09 -3.27 5.05
CA LEU A 38 12.25 -4.04 3.82
C LEU A 38 13.03 -5.32 4.11
N ASN A 39 12.49 -6.47 3.75
CA ASN A 39 13.10 -7.79 3.99
C ASN A 39 13.23 -8.65 2.71
N GLY A 40 13.19 -7.99 1.54
CA GLY A 40 13.25 -8.62 0.23
C GLY A 40 11.95 -9.26 -0.25
N LYS A 41 10.96 -9.51 0.63
CA LYS A 41 9.66 -10.10 0.26
C LYS A 41 8.50 -9.12 0.28
N ASN A 42 8.67 -7.99 0.96
CA ASN A 42 7.61 -7.02 1.23
C ASN A 42 7.82 -5.68 0.51
N TYR A 43 8.54 -5.66 -0.61
CA TYR A 43 8.92 -4.41 -1.29
C TYR A 43 7.74 -3.51 -1.62
N LEU A 44 6.59 -4.05 -2.04
CA LEU A 44 5.45 -3.24 -2.46
C LEU A 44 4.75 -2.52 -1.30
N PRO A 45 4.32 -3.22 -0.22
CA PRO A 45 3.77 -2.51 0.93
C PRO A 45 4.81 -1.58 1.59
N TRP A 46 6.10 -1.96 1.59
CA TRP A 46 7.18 -1.10 2.10
C TRP A 46 7.36 0.16 1.25
N SER A 47 7.52 0.02 -0.07
CA SER A 47 7.76 1.14 -1.00
C SER A 47 6.58 2.11 -1.03
N ARG A 48 5.34 1.59 -0.95
CA ARG A 48 4.13 2.41 -0.78
C ARG A 48 4.20 3.23 0.51
N SER A 49 4.58 2.62 1.62
CA SER A 49 4.67 3.28 2.93
C SER A 49 5.74 4.38 2.93
N ILE A 50 6.91 4.12 2.35
CA ILE A 50 7.97 5.13 2.20
C ILE A 50 7.51 6.31 1.32
N ARG A 51 6.86 6.04 0.17
CA ARG A 51 6.32 7.10 -0.70
C ARG A 51 5.32 7.99 0.03
N ILE A 52 4.44 7.42 0.86
CA ILE A 52 3.48 8.18 1.67
C ILE A 52 4.21 9.04 2.71
N ALA A 53 5.15 8.46 3.46
CA ALA A 53 5.90 9.17 4.50
C ALA A 53 6.71 10.34 3.91
N LEU A 54 7.41 10.10 2.80
CA LEU A 54 8.15 11.16 2.09
C LEU A 54 7.21 12.19 1.46
N GLY A 55 6.04 11.78 0.97
CA GLY A 55 5.00 12.68 0.46
C GLY A 55 4.51 13.64 1.53
N ALA A 56 4.20 13.13 2.74
CA ALA A 56 3.78 13.94 3.88
C ALA A 56 4.86 14.94 4.34
N LYS A 57 6.14 14.63 4.07
CA LYS A 57 7.30 15.49 4.37
C LYS A 57 7.73 16.37 3.20
N MET A 58 7.01 16.33 2.07
CA MET A 58 7.37 17.02 0.83
C MET A 58 8.75 16.62 0.28
N LYS A 59 9.24 15.41 0.59
CA LYS A 59 10.53 14.86 0.13
C LYS A 59 10.41 13.80 -0.97
N LEU A 60 9.19 13.51 -1.43
CA LEU A 60 8.94 12.53 -2.49
C LEU A 60 9.69 12.84 -3.80
N GLY A 61 9.99 14.13 -4.03
CA GLY A 61 10.75 14.61 -5.19
C GLY A 61 12.16 14.02 -5.33
N PHE A 62 12.81 13.68 -4.21
CA PHE A 62 14.18 13.14 -4.18
C PHE A 62 14.23 11.71 -4.72
N ILE A 63 13.21 10.89 -4.44
CA ILE A 63 13.19 9.49 -4.91
C ILE A 63 12.58 9.32 -6.30
N ASN A 64 11.71 10.23 -6.75
CA ASN A 64 11.07 10.15 -8.07
C ASN A 64 11.75 10.99 -9.16
N GLY A 65 12.82 11.72 -8.81
CA GLY A 65 13.61 12.54 -9.74
C GLY A 65 13.01 13.92 -10.06
N LYS A 66 11.91 14.33 -9.42
CA LYS A 66 11.37 15.68 -9.57
C LYS A 66 12.26 16.75 -8.92
N SER A 67 12.96 16.41 -7.84
CA SER A 67 13.94 17.29 -7.19
C SER A 67 15.32 17.07 -7.81
N GLN A 68 15.62 17.81 -8.88
CA GLN A 68 16.89 17.69 -9.59
C GLN A 68 18.05 18.28 -8.77
N LYS A 69 19.21 17.62 -8.85
CA LYS A 69 20.45 18.13 -8.24
C LYS A 69 20.81 19.47 -8.90
N PRO A 70 20.90 20.57 -8.14
CA PRO A 70 21.24 21.87 -8.68
C PRO A 70 22.75 21.96 -8.98
N ASN A 71 23.19 23.05 -9.62
CA ASN A 71 24.61 23.28 -9.88
C ASN A 71 25.38 23.44 -8.55
N GLU A 72 26.62 22.97 -8.49
CA GLU A 72 27.46 23.04 -7.29
C GLU A 72 27.73 24.50 -6.84
N ASP A 73 27.75 25.44 -7.79
CA ASP A 73 27.93 26.87 -7.51
C ASP A 73 26.64 27.59 -7.06
N SER A 74 25.51 26.88 -6.97
CA SER A 74 24.23 27.49 -6.60
C SER A 74 24.04 27.59 -5.09
N ASP A 75 23.37 28.64 -4.63
CA ASP A 75 23.03 28.83 -3.21
C ASP A 75 22.14 27.69 -2.67
N GLU A 76 21.41 26.98 -3.55
CA GLU A 76 20.55 25.86 -3.21
C GLU A 76 21.29 24.52 -3.08
N TYR A 77 22.55 24.42 -3.51
CA TYR A 77 23.29 23.14 -3.57
C TYR A 77 23.41 22.45 -2.22
N GLU A 78 23.97 23.14 -1.24
CA GLU A 78 24.18 22.61 0.11
C GLU A 78 22.85 22.22 0.78
N GLN A 79 21.79 22.98 0.50
CA GLN A 79 20.47 22.67 1.01
C GLN A 79 19.90 21.41 0.36
N TRP A 80 20.07 21.25 -0.95
CA TRP A 80 19.65 20.05 -1.67
C TRP A 80 20.40 18.82 -1.15
N VAL A 81 21.74 18.90 -1.04
CA VAL A 81 22.60 17.80 -0.53
C VAL A 81 22.15 17.37 0.87
N ARG A 82 21.89 18.33 1.77
CA ARG A 82 21.40 18.04 3.12
C ARG A 82 20.09 17.23 3.10
N ASN A 83 19.15 17.59 2.23
CA ASN A 83 17.88 16.88 2.11
C ASN A 83 18.07 15.49 1.50
N ASP A 84 18.91 15.38 0.47
CA ASP A 84 19.22 14.09 -0.15
C ASP A 84 19.84 13.12 0.87
N CYS A 85 20.85 13.56 1.65
CA CYS A 85 21.43 12.75 2.73
C CYS A 85 20.38 12.33 3.78
N MET A 86 19.44 13.22 4.13
CA MET A 86 18.37 12.90 5.08
C MET A 86 17.45 11.81 4.53
N VAL A 87 17.02 11.93 3.27
CA VAL A 87 16.16 10.94 2.63
C VAL A 87 16.88 9.61 2.46
N THR A 88 18.15 9.62 2.05
CA THR A 88 19.02 8.44 1.98
C THR A 88 19.10 7.74 3.33
N SER A 89 19.35 8.49 4.41
CA SER A 89 19.42 7.94 5.77
C SER A 89 18.11 7.28 6.20
N TRP A 90 16.97 7.93 5.91
CA TRP A 90 15.66 7.36 6.22
C TRP A 90 15.35 6.08 5.45
N ILE A 91 15.73 6.02 4.17
CA ILE A 91 15.55 4.81 3.37
C ILE A 91 16.45 3.70 3.91
N LEU A 92 17.73 3.94 4.14
CA LEU A 92 18.65 2.93 4.71
C LEU A 92 18.17 2.41 6.07
N ASN A 93 17.70 3.29 6.95
CA ASN A 93 17.13 2.93 8.25
C ASN A 93 15.78 2.17 8.16
N SER A 94 15.18 2.13 6.98
CA SER A 94 13.95 1.39 6.72
C SER A 94 14.18 0.02 6.07
N ILE A 95 15.44 -0.40 5.93
CA ILE A 95 15.84 -1.69 5.37
C ILE A 95 16.27 -2.63 6.50
N SER A 96 15.97 -3.93 6.39
CA SER A 96 16.40 -4.90 7.39
C SER A 96 17.92 -5.02 7.42
N LYS A 97 18.46 -5.31 8.60
CA LYS A 97 19.91 -5.49 8.80
C LYS A 97 20.52 -6.57 7.90
N GLU A 98 19.71 -7.53 7.46
CA GLU A 98 20.13 -8.65 6.62
C GLU A 98 20.50 -8.23 5.19
N ILE A 99 19.93 -7.12 4.69
CA ILE A 99 20.10 -6.73 3.28
C ILE A 99 20.59 -5.28 3.10
N VAL A 100 20.64 -4.46 4.17
CA VAL A 100 21.03 -3.05 4.09
C VAL A 100 22.48 -2.86 3.64
N GLU A 101 23.38 -3.79 3.97
CA GLU A 101 24.81 -3.70 3.65
C GLU A 101 25.09 -3.55 2.14
N THR A 102 24.26 -4.17 1.30
CA THR A 102 24.33 -4.08 -0.16
C THR A 102 24.17 -2.65 -0.66
N PHE A 103 23.49 -1.78 0.09
CA PHE A 103 23.06 -0.45 -0.34
C PHE A 103 23.81 0.69 0.36
N LEU A 104 24.77 0.40 1.25
CA LEU A 104 25.44 1.42 2.07
C LEU A 104 26.28 2.43 1.28
N TYR A 105 26.74 2.05 0.09
CA TYR A 105 27.64 2.87 -0.73
C TYR A 105 26.94 3.66 -1.83
N VAL A 106 25.61 3.69 -1.82
CA VAL A 106 24.82 4.42 -2.82
C VAL A 106 24.88 5.92 -2.55
N ASN A 107 25.06 6.72 -3.60
CA ASN A 107 25.48 8.13 -3.45
C ASN A 107 24.33 9.13 -3.36
N SER A 108 23.10 8.70 -3.63
CA SER A 108 21.93 9.57 -3.55
C SER A 108 20.64 8.82 -3.21
N ALA A 109 19.64 9.54 -2.73
CA ALA A 109 18.34 8.95 -2.44
C ALA A 109 17.67 8.39 -3.70
N ARG A 110 17.90 9.05 -4.85
CA ARG A 110 17.37 8.63 -6.15
C ARG A 110 17.99 7.32 -6.61
N GLU A 111 19.32 7.24 -6.58
CA GLU A 111 20.06 6.05 -6.97
C GLU A 111 19.67 4.86 -6.07
N LEU A 112 19.60 5.09 -4.76
CA LEU A 112 19.19 4.09 -3.78
C LEU A 112 17.78 3.58 -4.06
N TRP A 113 16.84 4.49 -4.31
CA TRP A 113 15.48 4.12 -4.66
C TRP A 113 15.42 3.27 -5.93
N THR A 114 16.15 3.67 -6.97
CA THR A 114 16.20 2.94 -8.24
C THR A 114 16.83 1.56 -8.09
N GLU A 115 17.86 1.39 -7.27
CA GLU A 115 18.47 0.08 -7.02
C GLU A 115 17.53 -0.83 -6.21
N LEU A 116 16.79 -0.30 -5.25
CA LEU A 116 15.78 -1.07 -4.51
C LEU A 116 14.62 -1.51 -5.42
N GLU A 117 14.16 -0.62 -6.30
CA GLU A 117 13.16 -0.93 -7.34
C GLU A 117 13.69 -1.94 -8.36
N THR A 118 14.96 -1.76 -8.73
CA THR A 118 15.91 -2.72 -9.29
C THR A 118 15.70 -4.17 -8.85
N HIS A 119 16.15 -4.38 -7.62
CA HIS A 119 16.38 -5.67 -7.01
C HIS A 119 15.11 -6.33 -6.46
N PHE A 120 14.14 -5.52 -6.00
CA PHE A 120 12.96 -6.02 -5.31
C PHE A 120 11.63 -5.55 -5.92
N GLY A 121 11.68 -4.60 -6.86
CA GLY A 121 10.49 -4.02 -7.49
C GLY A 121 9.98 -4.76 -8.71
N GLU A 122 10.70 -5.77 -9.22
CA GLU A 122 10.20 -6.63 -10.29
C GLU A 122 8.97 -7.43 -9.83
N SER A 123 7.81 -6.85 -10.12
CA SER A 123 6.52 -7.51 -10.19
C SER A 123 6.50 -8.46 -11.38
N ASN A 124 7.02 -9.67 -11.22
CA ASN A 124 6.96 -10.72 -12.24
C ASN A 124 5.83 -11.72 -11.94
N GLY A 125 5.51 -12.55 -12.93
CA GLY A 125 4.49 -13.61 -12.84
C GLY A 125 4.55 -14.48 -11.57
N PRO A 126 5.72 -14.78 -10.97
CA PRO A 126 5.81 -15.47 -9.68
C PRO A 126 5.06 -14.80 -8.51
N LEU A 127 5.15 -13.48 -8.35
CA LEU A 127 4.45 -12.79 -7.27
C LEU A 127 2.94 -12.78 -7.50
N GLU A 128 2.52 -12.53 -8.74
CA GLU A 128 1.11 -12.62 -9.12
C GLU A 128 0.57 -14.04 -8.87
N TYR A 129 1.32 -15.06 -9.28
CA TYR A 129 1.00 -16.46 -9.04
C TYR A 129 0.88 -16.75 -7.54
N GLN A 130 1.80 -16.25 -6.72
CA GLN A 130 1.76 -16.42 -5.27
C GLN A 130 0.49 -15.78 -4.68
N ILE A 131 0.20 -14.52 -5.01
CA ILE A 131 -0.99 -13.81 -4.49
C ILE A 131 -2.27 -14.53 -4.92
N GLN A 132 -2.38 -14.90 -6.19
CA GLN A 132 -3.56 -15.63 -6.70
C GLN A 132 -3.71 -17.00 -6.04
N ARG A 133 -2.60 -17.71 -5.83
CA ARG A 133 -2.60 -18.99 -5.10
C ARG A 133 -3.04 -18.79 -3.64
N GLU A 134 -2.52 -17.79 -2.95
CA GLU A 134 -2.91 -17.47 -1.58
C GLU A 134 -4.39 -17.10 -1.47
N ILE A 135 -4.95 -16.39 -2.45
CA ILE A 135 -6.39 -16.10 -2.53
C ILE A 135 -7.19 -17.39 -2.77
N ALA A 136 -6.77 -18.22 -3.72
CA ALA A 136 -7.50 -19.44 -4.11
C ALA A 136 -7.56 -20.48 -2.98
N PHE A 137 -6.52 -20.56 -2.15
CA PHE A 137 -6.45 -21.46 -1.01
C PHE A 137 -6.77 -20.78 0.34
N ALA A 138 -7.20 -19.52 0.34
CA ALA A 138 -7.58 -18.84 1.57
C ALA A 138 -8.82 -19.50 2.18
N SER A 139 -8.70 -19.91 3.44
CA SER A 139 -9.84 -20.36 4.25
C SER A 139 -9.76 -19.73 5.64
N GLN A 140 -10.90 -19.64 6.31
CA GLN A 140 -11.04 -19.09 7.65
C GLN A 140 -10.28 -19.95 8.66
N GLU A 141 -10.36 -21.27 8.52
CA GLU A 141 -9.83 -22.23 9.49
C GLU A 141 -10.30 -21.87 10.92
N ASN A 142 -9.36 -21.64 11.83
CA ASN A 142 -9.59 -21.24 13.22
C ASN A 142 -9.48 -19.72 13.45
N LEU A 143 -9.38 -18.92 12.39
CA LEU A 143 -9.30 -17.46 12.50
C LEU A 143 -10.68 -16.86 12.81
N SER A 144 -10.68 -15.73 13.53
CA SER A 144 -11.87 -14.90 13.62
C SER A 144 -12.26 -14.37 12.24
N ILE A 145 -13.54 -14.05 12.04
CA ILE A 145 -14.05 -13.49 10.79
C ILE A 145 -13.32 -12.19 10.43
N SER A 146 -13.00 -11.37 11.44
CA SER A 146 -12.24 -10.13 11.24
C SER A 146 -10.81 -10.37 10.73
N THR A 147 -10.08 -11.33 11.31
CA THR A 147 -8.72 -11.67 10.88
C THR A 147 -8.72 -12.32 9.49
N TYR A 148 -9.65 -13.24 9.24
CA TYR A 148 -9.80 -13.87 7.92
C TYR A 148 -10.11 -12.84 6.83
N TYR A 149 -11.08 -11.95 7.08
CA TYR A 149 -11.42 -10.88 6.14
C TYR A 149 -10.25 -9.92 5.88
N ALA A 150 -9.52 -9.53 6.93
CA ALA A 150 -8.35 -8.68 6.78
C ALA A 150 -7.25 -9.33 5.91
N LYS A 151 -7.04 -10.64 6.05
CA LYS A 151 -6.10 -11.40 5.20
C LYS A 151 -6.50 -11.37 3.73
N LEU A 152 -7.76 -11.67 3.42
CA LEU A 152 -8.28 -11.62 2.05
C LEU A 152 -8.21 -10.20 1.47
N LYS A 153 -8.64 -9.21 2.25
CA LYS A 153 -8.59 -7.80 1.84
C LYS A 153 -7.17 -7.36 1.48
N ARG A 154 -6.18 -7.72 2.30
CA ARG A 154 -4.77 -7.45 2.02
C ARG A 154 -4.35 -8.03 0.66
N LEU A 155 -4.68 -9.29 0.40
CA LEU A 155 -4.33 -9.97 -0.85
C LEU A 155 -5.03 -9.36 -2.07
N TRP A 156 -6.31 -8.98 -1.95
CA TRP A 156 -7.04 -8.31 -3.02
C TRP A 156 -6.47 -6.93 -3.33
N ASP A 157 -6.16 -6.14 -2.29
CA ASP A 157 -5.58 -4.81 -2.45
C ASP A 157 -4.17 -4.90 -3.08
N GLU A 158 -3.39 -5.93 -2.71
CA GLU A 158 -2.08 -6.22 -3.31
C GLU A 158 -2.20 -6.62 -4.79
N LEU A 159 -3.14 -7.51 -5.14
CA LEU A 159 -3.39 -7.90 -6.53
C LEU A 159 -3.88 -6.71 -7.37
N ALA A 160 -4.78 -5.90 -6.83
CA ALA A 160 -5.30 -4.71 -7.51
C ALA A 160 -4.22 -3.63 -7.73
N PHE A 161 -3.22 -3.57 -6.85
CA PHE A 161 -2.06 -2.70 -7.06
C PHE A 161 -1.21 -3.14 -8.26
N HIS A 162 -1.02 -4.45 -8.44
CA HIS A 162 -0.29 -5.01 -9.60
C HIS A 162 -1.08 -4.96 -10.90
N LYS A 163 -2.38 -5.21 -10.81
CA LYS A 163 -3.31 -5.26 -11.95
C LYS A 163 -4.39 -4.21 -11.79
N PRO A 164 -4.03 -2.92 -11.88
CA PRO A 164 -5.02 -1.87 -11.80
C PRO A 164 -6.00 -2.01 -12.97
N ILE A 165 -7.27 -1.81 -12.68
CA ILE A 165 -8.29 -1.75 -13.72
C ILE A 165 -7.97 -0.51 -14.58
N PRO A 166 -7.78 -0.67 -15.91
CA PRO A 166 -7.47 0.46 -16.78
C PRO A 166 -8.66 1.43 -16.75
N GLN A 167 -8.37 2.73 -16.70
CA GLN A 167 -9.41 3.76 -16.77
C GLN A 167 -9.91 3.89 -18.21
N CYS A 168 -11.22 3.87 -18.42
CA CYS A 168 -11.83 4.08 -19.72
C CYS A 168 -13.17 4.81 -19.61
N GLU A 169 -13.50 5.61 -20.61
CA GLU A 169 -14.79 6.33 -20.69
C GLU A 169 -15.94 5.45 -21.19
N CYS A 170 -15.66 4.29 -21.79
CA CYS A 170 -16.67 3.42 -22.40
C CYS A 170 -17.47 2.55 -21.41
N GLY A 171 -17.26 2.73 -20.10
CA GLY A 171 -17.96 1.96 -19.05
C GLY A 171 -17.42 0.53 -18.80
N ALA A 172 -16.53 -0.01 -19.65
CA ALA A 172 -15.94 -1.33 -19.44
C ALA A 172 -15.16 -1.45 -18.11
N SER A 173 -14.51 -0.37 -17.67
CA SER A 173 -13.85 -0.29 -16.36
C SER A 173 -14.81 -0.61 -15.21
N LYS A 174 -16.05 -0.09 -15.29
CA LYS A 174 -17.07 -0.30 -14.27
C LYS A 174 -17.52 -1.76 -14.23
N ILE A 175 -17.73 -2.36 -15.40
CA ILE A 175 -18.08 -3.79 -15.52
C ILE A 175 -16.98 -4.67 -14.91
N LEU A 176 -15.70 -4.40 -15.24
CA LEU A 176 -14.57 -5.12 -14.68
C LEU A 176 -14.46 -4.94 -13.15
N ALA A 177 -14.73 -3.73 -12.64
CA ALA A 177 -14.75 -3.47 -11.21
C ALA A 177 -15.88 -4.25 -10.50
N ASP A 178 -17.08 -4.25 -11.07
CA ASP A 178 -18.23 -4.98 -10.54
C ASP A 178 -17.98 -6.51 -10.56
N MET A 179 -17.38 -7.04 -11.62
CA MET A 179 -16.94 -8.44 -11.69
C MET A 179 -15.90 -8.77 -10.62
N ASN A 180 -14.91 -7.90 -10.40
CA ASN A 180 -13.92 -8.09 -9.33
C ASN A 180 -14.56 -8.08 -7.95
N LEU A 181 -15.49 -7.16 -7.67
CA LEU A 181 -16.20 -7.12 -6.40
C LEU A 181 -17.05 -8.39 -6.18
N SER A 182 -17.66 -8.91 -7.25
CA SER A 182 -18.39 -10.19 -7.21
C SER A 182 -17.46 -11.37 -6.91
N ASN A 183 -16.29 -11.42 -7.54
CA ASN A 183 -15.27 -12.44 -7.27
C ASN A 183 -14.77 -12.39 -5.82
N GLN A 184 -14.54 -11.20 -5.28
CA GLN A 184 -14.14 -11.02 -3.88
C GLN A 184 -15.21 -11.52 -2.90
N LEU A 185 -16.50 -11.26 -3.19
CA LEU A 185 -17.60 -11.82 -2.42
C LEU A 185 -17.55 -13.35 -2.43
N MET A 186 -17.43 -13.97 -3.60
CA MET A 186 -17.40 -15.43 -3.72
C MET A 186 -16.18 -16.03 -3.00
N GLN A 187 -15.00 -15.45 -3.18
CA GLN A 187 -13.78 -15.87 -2.49
C GLN A 187 -13.92 -15.80 -0.96
N PHE A 188 -14.51 -14.72 -0.45
CA PHE A 188 -14.80 -14.60 0.99
C PHE A 188 -15.70 -15.74 1.47
N LEU A 189 -16.83 -15.94 0.81
CA LEU A 189 -17.84 -16.93 1.21
C LEU A 189 -17.33 -18.38 1.09
N MET A 190 -16.56 -18.69 0.05
CA MET A 190 -16.02 -20.03 -0.22
C MET A 190 -15.08 -20.52 0.89
N GLY A 191 -14.25 -19.63 1.43
CA GLY A 191 -13.32 -20.01 2.50
C GLY A 191 -13.90 -19.91 3.91
N LEU A 192 -15.16 -19.51 4.10
CA LEU A 192 -15.78 -19.52 5.43
C LEU A 192 -15.87 -20.93 5.99
N HIS A 193 -15.60 -21.05 7.30
CA HIS A 193 -15.71 -22.33 8.01
C HIS A 193 -17.15 -22.86 7.98
N GLU A 194 -17.32 -24.18 7.98
CA GLU A 194 -18.63 -24.86 7.86
C GLU A 194 -19.65 -24.42 8.91
N SER A 195 -19.13 -23.99 10.07
CA SER A 195 -19.97 -23.44 11.12
C SER A 195 -20.79 -22.24 10.63
N PHE A 196 -20.37 -21.49 9.61
CA PHE A 196 -21.09 -20.33 9.07
C PHE A 196 -21.98 -20.66 7.85
N ASP A 197 -22.19 -21.95 7.54
CA ASP A 197 -22.98 -22.40 6.37
C ASP A 197 -24.36 -21.78 6.28
N HIS A 198 -25.05 -21.63 7.41
CA HIS A 198 -26.40 -21.05 7.43
C HIS A 198 -26.41 -19.61 6.91
N VAL A 199 -25.52 -18.75 7.42
CA VAL A 199 -25.46 -17.35 6.98
C VAL A 199 -24.87 -17.24 5.56
N ARG A 200 -23.94 -18.13 5.19
CA ARG A 200 -23.42 -18.22 3.82
C ARG A 200 -24.55 -18.52 2.83
N ASN A 201 -25.37 -19.52 3.11
CA ASN A 201 -26.49 -19.90 2.25
C ASN A 201 -27.55 -18.80 2.17
N GLN A 202 -27.87 -18.12 3.29
CA GLN A 202 -28.75 -16.97 3.28
C GLN A 202 -28.24 -15.84 2.38
N ILE A 203 -26.95 -15.53 2.43
CA ILE A 203 -26.32 -14.51 1.59
C ILE A 203 -26.42 -14.90 0.11
N LEU A 204 -26.16 -16.16 -0.23
CA LEU A 204 -26.19 -16.66 -1.61
C LEU A 204 -27.60 -16.65 -2.22
N LEU A 205 -28.66 -16.66 -1.40
CA LEU A 205 -30.06 -16.57 -1.83
C LEU A 205 -30.57 -15.12 -1.96
N MET A 206 -29.74 -14.10 -1.68
CA MET A 206 -30.15 -12.71 -1.83
C MET A 206 -30.17 -12.28 -3.31
N GLU A 207 -31.25 -11.62 -3.73
CA GLU A 207 -31.35 -10.96 -5.03
C GLU A 207 -31.62 -9.46 -4.89
N PRO A 208 -30.69 -8.57 -5.31
CA PRO A 208 -29.35 -8.86 -5.80
C PRO A 208 -28.40 -9.31 -4.68
N LEU A 209 -27.29 -9.97 -5.06
CA LEU A 209 -26.22 -10.33 -4.14
C LEU A 209 -25.68 -9.08 -3.42
N PRO A 210 -25.33 -9.18 -2.13
CA PRO A 210 -24.82 -8.05 -1.36
C PRO A 210 -23.36 -7.73 -1.73
N SER A 211 -22.89 -6.55 -1.35
CA SER A 211 -21.45 -6.25 -1.41
C SER A 211 -20.67 -7.11 -0.43
N VAL A 212 -19.38 -7.32 -0.71
CA VAL A 212 -18.46 -8.06 0.17
C VAL A 212 -18.41 -7.49 1.59
N ASN A 213 -18.48 -6.17 1.75
CA ASN A 213 -18.53 -5.50 3.07
C ASN A 213 -19.83 -5.79 3.83
N LYS A 214 -20.96 -5.88 3.12
CA LYS A 214 -22.26 -6.22 3.72
C LYS A 214 -22.28 -7.70 4.13
N ALA A 215 -21.76 -8.60 3.28
CA ALA A 215 -21.61 -10.01 3.61
C ALA A 215 -20.70 -10.20 4.85
N TYR A 216 -19.53 -9.57 4.88
CA TYR A 216 -18.64 -9.54 6.05
C TYR A 216 -19.38 -9.11 7.33
N SER A 217 -20.14 -8.02 7.26
CA SER A 217 -20.90 -7.51 8.40
C SER A 217 -21.99 -8.49 8.88
N MET A 218 -22.63 -9.22 7.97
CA MET A 218 -23.62 -10.24 8.32
C MET A 218 -22.98 -11.44 9.03
N VAL A 219 -21.87 -11.94 8.51
CA VAL A 219 -21.15 -13.09 9.10
C VAL A 219 -20.55 -12.71 10.45
N LEU A 220 -19.97 -11.51 10.58
CA LEU A 220 -19.42 -11.00 11.84
C LEU A 220 -20.48 -10.88 12.95
N ARG A 221 -21.73 -10.53 12.60
CA ARG A 221 -22.84 -10.51 13.58
C ARG A 221 -23.13 -11.91 14.11
N VAL A 222 -23.09 -12.92 13.25
CA VAL A 222 -23.29 -14.32 13.63
C VAL A 222 -22.16 -14.83 14.52
N GLU A 223 -20.91 -14.47 14.22
CA GLU A 223 -19.75 -14.79 15.08
C GLU A 223 -19.96 -14.24 16.50
N LYS A 224 -20.24 -12.95 16.63
CA LYS A 224 -20.50 -12.31 17.93
C LYS A 224 -21.67 -12.91 18.69
N GLN A 225 -22.75 -13.27 17.99
CA GLN A 225 -23.91 -13.92 18.62
C GLN A 225 -23.52 -15.28 19.23
N ARG A 226 -22.64 -16.04 18.55
CA ARG A 226 -22.18 -17.34 19.03
C ARG A 226 -21.27 -17.24 20.24
N GLU A 227 -20.38 -16.23 20.27
CA GLU A 227 -19.53 -15.95 21.42
C GLU A 227 -20.38 -15.73 22.69
N VAL A 228 -21.43 -14.90 22.59
CA VAL A 228 -22.37 -14.66 23.70
C VAL A 228 -23.08 -15.95 24.14
N HIS A 229 -23.56 -16.76 23.19
CA HIS A 229 -24.21 -18.03 23.53
C HIS A 229 -23.25 -19.00 24.24
N PHE A 230 -21.99 -19.06 23.81
CA PHE A 230 -20.96 -19.92 24.40
C PHE A 230 -20.62 -19.51 25.84
N GLU A 231 -20.49 -18.20 26.10
CA GLU A 231 -20.27 -17.66 27.44
C GLU A 231 -21.41 -17.99 28.40
N VAL A 232 -22.67 -17.90 27.94
CA VAL A 232 -23.84 -18.24 28.75
C VAL A 232 -23.88 -19.74 29.08
N THR A 233 -23.58 -20.61 28.13
CA THR A 233 -23.62 -22.07 28.35
C THR A 233 -22.52 -22.61 29.26
N ASN A 234 -21.36 -21.94 29.32
CA ASN A 234 -20.24 -22.37 30.18
C ASN A 234 -20.23 -21.70 31.57
N SER A 235 -21.16 -20.77 31.82
CA SER A 235 -21.32 -20.08 33.11
C SER A 235 -22.44 -20.69 33.98
N ILE A 236 -23.06 -21.79 33.52
CA ILE A 236 -24.10 -22.57 34.22
C ILE A 236 -23.52 -23.94 34.56
#